data_AF-A0A978W6Q2-F1
#
_entry.id   AF-A0A978W6Q2-F1
#
_cell.length_a   1.000
_cell.length_b   1.000
_cell.length_c   1.000
_cell.angle_alpha   90.00
_cell.angle_beta   90.00
_cell.angle_gamma   90.00
#
_symmetry.space_group_name_H-M   'P 1'
#
loop_
_entity.id
_entity.type
_entity.pdbx_description
1 polymer ?
#
loop_
_entity_poly.entity_id
_entity_poly.type
_entity_poly.pdbx_seq_one_letter_code
_entity_poly.pdbx_strand_id
1 'polypeptide(L)'
;MRPLPPSLNNSSTFRSFSIGSEEQDLDATLKRYFPQGIDIYFENVGGKTLEAVLLNMRQFGRIAVCGMISQYNNLGEEQGVKKLMQLVSKSVRMEGFTFLHHLPNYNEYLDLVLPYIRQGKIVYAEDIAQGLDSAPSALVGLFAGRNVGKQLIHLSDN
;
A
#
# COMPACT_ATOMS: atom_id res chain seq x y z
N MET A 1 -11.54 12.80 -0.28
CA MET A 1 -11.72 11.40 0.19
C MET A 1 -12.37 11.47 1.58
N ARG A 2 -13.49 10.79 1.88
CA ARG A 2 -14.10 10.85 3.24
C ARG A 2 -13.31 9.94 4.19
N PRO A 3 -12.97 10.40 5.41
CA PRO A 3 -12.37 9.53 6.42
C PRO A 3 -13.36 8.41 6.78
N LEU A 4 -12.85 7.18 6.89
CA LEU A 4 -13.64 6.02 7.34
C LEU A 4 -14.09 6.22 8.80
N PRO A 5 -15.30 5.77 9.17
CA PRO A 5 -15.84 5.96 10.51
C PRO A 5 -15.06 5.16 11.57
N PRO A 6 -14.90 5.69 12.79
CA PRO A 6 -14.24 4.98 13.88
C PRO A 6 -15.22 3.99 14.51
N SER A 7 -15.17 2.73 14.09
CA SER A 7 -15.76 1.64 14.86
C SER A 7 -14.75 0.52 15.02
N LEU A 8 -14.32 0.30 16.26
CA LEU A 8 -14.16 -0.99 16.94
C LEU A 8 -13.22 -0.77 18.14
N ASN A 9 -13.83 -0.58 19.30
CA ASN A 9 -13.16 -0.56 20.60
C ASN A 9 -13.34 -1.95 21.24
N ASN A 10 -12.21 -2.47 21.75
CA ASN A 10 -11.97 -3.65 22.59
C ASN A 10 -11.60 -5.00 21.95
N SER A 11 -10.55 -5.59 22.56
CA SER A 11 -9.75 -6.78 22.21
C SER A 11 -8.73 -6.55 21.08
N SER A 12 -7.44 -6.44 21.43
CA SER A 12 -6.25 -6.62 20.55
C SER A 12 -6.50 -6.35 19.07
N THR A 13 -7.02 -5.16 18.77
CA THR A 13 -7.65 -4.88 17.48
C THR A 13 -6.58 -4.44 16.50
N PHE A 14 -6.43 -5.18 15.40
CA PHE A 14 -5.59 -4.80 14.28
C PHE A 14 -6.13 -3.48 13.70
N ARG A 15 -5.35 -2.39 13.81
CA ARG A 15 -5.71 -1.08 13.26
C ARG A 15 -5.00 -0.91 11.92
N SER A 16 -5.77 -0.80 10.84
CA SER A 16 -5.27 -0.45 9.51
C SER A 16 -5.41 1.04 9.27
N PHE A 17 -4.40 1.66 8.67
CA PHE A 17 -4.42 3.05 8.23
C PHE A 17 -3.86 3.15 6.81
N SER A 18 -4.43 4.02 6.00
CA SER A 18 -3.93 4.34 4.67
C SER A 18 -3.49 5.80 4.65
N ILE A 19 -2.25 6.03 4.21
CA ILE A 19 -1.67 7.37 4.11
C ILE A 19 -2.15 8.01 2.80
N GLY A 20 -2.83 9.15 2.89
CA GLY A 20 -3.23 9.95 1.72
C GLY A 20 -2.12 10.90 1.27
N SER A 21 -2.17 11.31 -0.01
CA SER A 21 -1.20 12.25 -0.60
C SER A 21 -1.34 13.70 -0.12
N GLU A 22 -2.44 14.04 0.54
CA GLU A 22 -2.75 15.41 0.99
C GLU A 22 -2.23 15.72 2.41
N GLU A 23 -1.69 14.73 3.12
CA GLU A 23 -1.19 14.90 4.48
C GLU A 23 0.14 15.66 4.47
N GLN A 24 0.13 16.89 5.00
CA GLN A 24 1.29 17.79 4.97
C GLN A 24 2.44 17.34 5.90
N ASP A 25 2.09 16.76 7.06
CA ASP A 25 3.05 16.20 8.02
C ASP A 25 2.72 14.73 8.30
N LEU A 26 3.43 13.86 7.59
CA LEU A 26 3.28 12.41 7.70
C LEU A 26 3.72 11.88 9.07
N ASP A 27 4.74 12.46 9.69
CA ASP A 27 5.24 11.99 10.99
C ASP A 27 4.22 12.30 12.09
N ALA A 28 3.72 13.53 12.14
CA ALA A 28 2.67 13.93 13.09
C ALA A 28 1.39 13.10 12.89
N THR A 29 1.01 12.87 11.64
CA THR A 29 -0.16 12.05 11.30
C THR A 29 0.00 10.61 11.80
N LEU A 30 1.15 9.98 11.53
CA LEU A 30 1.41 8.61 11.97
C LEU A 30 1.44 8.50 13.49
N LYS A 31 2.03 9.46 14.22
CA LYS A 31 2.01 9.47 15.70
C LYS A 31 0.60 9.57 16.27
N ARG A 32 -0.29 10.31 15.61
CA ARG A 32 -1.69 10.45 16.03
C ARG A 32 -2.47 9.14 15.88
N TYR A 33 -2.28 8.42 14.77
CA TYR A 33 -2.97 7.15 14.51
C TYR A 33 -2.32 5.94 15.19
N PHE A 34 -0.99 5.98 15.35
CA PHE A 34 -0.16 4.94 15.92
C PHE A 34 0.69 5.51 17.07
N PRO A 35 0.08 5.91 18.20
CA PRO A 35 0.82 6.47 19.33
C PRO A 35 1.81 5.49 19.94
N GLN A 36 1.62 4.19 19.71
CA GLN A 36 2.53 3.14 20.14
C GLN A 36 3.49 2.70 19.03
N GLY A 37 3.40 3.30 17.83
CA GLY A 37 4.14 2.93 16.62
C GLY A 37 3.50 1.82 15.78
N ILE A 38 4.17 1.48 14.68
CA ILE A 38 3.68 0.56 13.63
C ILE A 38 4.39 -0.80 13.76
N ASP A 39 3.62 -1.88 13.93
CA ASP A 39 4.17 -3.24 13.96
C ASP A 39 4.45 -3.81 12.55
N ILE A 40 3.56 -3.53 11.59
CA ILE A 40 3.64 -4.03 10.22
C ILE A 40 3.34 -2.89 9.26
N TYR A 41 4.18 -2.73 8.25
CA TYR A 41 3.95 -1.81 7.14
C TYR A 41 4.13 -2.55 5.81
N PHE A 42 3.18 -2.35 4.90
CA PHE A 42 3.21 -2.90 3.55
C PHE A 42 3.58 -1.78 2.58
N GLU A 43 4.80 -1.83 2.07
CA GLU A 43 5.41 -0.75 1.27
C GLU A 43 5.14 -0.94 -0.22
N ASN A 44 4.52 0.09 -0.81
CA ASN A 44 4.21 0.21 -2.25
C ASN A 44 4.67 1.55 -2.86
N VAL A 45 4.92 2.57 -2.03
CA VAL A 45 5.09 3.98 -2.40
C VAL A 45 6.54 4.41 -2.33
N GLY A 46 7.24 4.13 -1.22
CA GLY A 46 8.61 4.60 -0.99
C GLY A 46 8.69 6.09 -0.62
N GLY A 47 9.85 6.70 -0.89
CA GLY A 47 10.07 8.14 -0.72
C GLY A 47 9.81 8.65 0.70
N LYS A 48 9.21 9.85 0.82
CA LYS A 48 8.91 10.50 2.10
C LYS A 48 7.98 9.66 3.00
N THR A 49 7.10 8.86 2.40
CA THR A 49 6.20 7.96 3.13
C THR A 49 6.99 6.90 3.88
N LEU A 50 7.92 6.23 3.21
CA LEU A 50 8.81 5.25 3.85
C LEU A 50 9.63 5.88 4.98
N GLU A 51 10.18 7.08 4.74
CA GLU A 51 10.98 7.78 5.75
C GLU A 51 10.18 8.10 7.02
N ALA A 52 8.95 8.58 6.85
CA ALA A 52 8.04 8.83 7.97
C ALA A 52 7.66 7.54 8.70
N VAL A 53 7.41 6.45 7.96
CA VAL A 53 7.10 5.15 8.57
C VAL A 53 8.27 4.60 9.38
N LEU A 54 9.50 4.66 8.85
CA LEU A 54 10.71 4.20 9.57
C LEU A 54 10.85 4.89 10.94
N LEU A 55 10.56 6.19 11.00
CA LEU A 55 10.55 6.96 12.25
C LEU A 55 9.45 6.51 13.24
N ASN A 56 8.37 5.90 12.75
CA ASN A 56 7.22 5.48 13.54
C ASN A 56 7.07 3.97 13.72
N MET A 57 7.99 3.16 13.18
CA MET A 57 8.00 1.71 13.45
C MET A 57 8.15 1.41 14.93
N ARG A 58 7.55 0.30 15.37
CA ARG A 58 7.79 -0.31 16.68
C ARG A 58 9.08 -1.10 16.69
N GLN A 59 9.59 -1.35 17.90
CA GLN A 59 10.70 -2.29 18.08
C GLN A 59 10.27 -3.68 17.57
N PHE A 60 11.13 -4.33 16.80
CA PHE A 60 10.88 -5.60 16.10
C PHE A 60 9.77 -5.55 15.04
N GLY A 61 9.44 -4.35 14.56
CA GLY A 61 8.47 -4.18 13.48
C GLY A 61 8.94 -4.80 12.15
N ARG A 62 8.00 -4.94 11.20
CA ARG A 62 8.24 -5.57 9.89
C ARG A 62 7.74 -4.69 8.76
N ILE A 63 8.56 -4.56 7.71
CA ILE A 63 8.22 -3.86 6.48
C ILE A 63 8.30 -4.87 5.33
N ALA A 64 7.17 -5.15 4.70
CA ALA A 64 7.10 -5.97 3.48
C ALA A 64 7.16 -5.03 2.26
N VAL A 65 8.21 -5.11 1.46
CA VAL A 65 8.48 -4.21 0.35
C VAL A 65 8.01 -4.85 -0.96
N CYS A 66 6.86 -4.39 -1.43
CA CYS A 66 6.26 -4.82 -2.70
C CYS A 66 6.70 -3.89 -3.86
N GLY A 67 6.88 -2.60 -3.59
CA GLY A 67 7.25 -1.62 -4.60
C GLY A 67 7.51 -0.23 -4.02
N MET A 68 7.95 0.69 -4.89
CA MET A 68 8.22 2.09 -4.54
C MET A 68 7.78 3.02 -5.68
N ILE A 69 6.46 3.08 -5.94
CA ILE A 69 5.92 3.79 -7.11
C ILE A 69 6.31 5.27 -7.18
N SER A 70 6.62 5.91 -6.05
CA SER A 70 7.08 7.30 -6.02
C SER A 70 8.42 7.52 -6.71
N GLN A 71 9.17 6.46 -7.01
CA GLN A 71 10.48 6.54 -7.66
C GLN A 71 10.43 6.21 -9.17
N TYR A 72 9.34 5.61 -9.67
CA TYR A 72 9.30 5.05 -11.04
C TYR A 72 9.38 6.10 -12.14
N ASN A 73 8.89 7.32 -11.90
CA ASN A 73 8.91 8.41 -12.87
C ASN A 73 10.13 9.32 -12.73
N ASN A 74 11.09 8.99 -11.87
CA ASN A 74 12.32 9.76 -11.73
C ASN A 74 13.26 9.37 -12.88
N LEU A 75 13.59 10.33 -13.75
CA LEU A 75 14.45 10.14 -14.93
C LEU A 75 15.93 9.96 -14.55
N GLY A 76 16.24 8.96 -13.73
CA GLY A 76 17.61 8.63 -13.27
C GLY A 76 18.03 9.28 -11.95
N GLU A 77 17.19 10.10 -11.33
CA GLU A 77 17.43 10.66 -10.00
C GLU A 77 16.79 9.81 -8.90
N GLU A 78 17.42 8.68 -8.58
CA GLU A 78 16.98 7.87 -7.44
C GLU A 78 17.17 8.64 -6.13
N GLN A 79 16.08 8.78 -5.36
CA GLN A 79 16.16 9.35 -4.02
C GLN A 79 16.43 8.24 -3.01
N GLY A 80 17.63 8.28 -2.42
CA GLY A 80 18.00 7.34 -1.35
C GLY A 80 17.14 7.49 -0.10
N VAL A 81 16.95 6.39 0.63
CA VAL A 81 16.19 6.35 1.90
C VAL A 81 17.06 6.84 3.06
N LYS A 82 16.75 8.00 3.65
CA LYS A 82 17.64 8.64 4.65
C LYS A 82 17.51 8.09 6.07
N LYS A 83 16.44 7.35 6.38
CA LYS A 83 16.09 6.94 7.76
C LYS A 83 16.41 5.49 8.10
N LEU A 84 17.31 4.84 7.35
CA LEU A 84 17.65 3.42 7.52
C LEU A 84 18.24 3.07 8.89
N MET A 85 18.85 4.01 9.62
CA MET A 85 19.33 3.76 11.00
C MET A 85 18.21 3.36 11.98
N GLN A 86 16.94 3.62 11.64
CA GLN A 86 15.80 3.12 12.40
C GLN A 86 15.68 1.60 12.36
N LEU A 87 16.16 0.94 11.29
CA LEU A 87 16.20 -0.52 11.21
C LEU A 87 17.07 -1.11 12.31
N VAL A 88 18.24 -0.52 12.55
CA VAL A 88 19.15 -0.91 13.63
C VAL A 88 18.55 -0.56 14.98
N SER A 89 18.16 0.71 15.16
CA SER A 89 17.72 1.25 16.45
C SER A 89 16.49 0.52 17.01
N LYS A 90 15.63 0.02 16.12
CA LYS A 90 14.37 -0.64 16.47
C LYS A 90 14.35 -2.11 16.09
N SER A 91 15.46 -2.66 15.59
CA SER A 91 15.52 -4.07 15.14
C SER A 91 14.41 -4.43 14.14
N VAL A 92 14.11 -3.53 13.19
CA VAL A 92 13.04 -3.72 12.20
C VAL A 92 13.55 -4.61 11.06
N ARG A 93 12.75 -5.58 10.64
CA ARG A 93 13.00 -6.35 9.40
C ARG A 93 12.34 -5.66 8.22
N MET A 94 13.12 -5.27 7.22
CA MET A 94 12.63 -4.75 5.95
C MET A 94 13.00 -5.72 4.84
N GLU A 95 12.00 -6.29 4.17
CA GLU A 95 12.21 -7.41 3.24
C GLU A 95 11.40 -7.22 1.96
N GLY A 96 12.09 -7.31 0.82
CA GLY A 96 11.47 -7.29 -0.50
C GLY A 96 10.92 -8.65 -0.87
N PHE A 97 9.79 -8.64 -1.57
CA PHE A 97 9.22 -9.85 -2.16
C PHE A 97 8.65 -9.55 -3.54
N THR A 98 8.52 -10.60 -4.36
CA THR A 98 7.81 -10.52 -5.64
C THR A 98 6.70 -11.56 -5.64
N PHE A 99 5.62 -11.30 -6.37
CA PHE A 99 4.54 -12.27 -6.54
C PHE A 99 5.07 -13.62 -7.08
N LEU A 100 6.12 -13.59 -7.92
CA LEU A 100 6.72 -14.79 -8.50
C LEU A 100 7.25 -15.76 -7.43
N HIS A 101 7.73 -15.27 -6.29
CA HIS A 101 8.20 -16.12 -5.19
C HIS A 101 7.07 -16.95 -4.55
N HIS A 102 5.81 -16.56 -4.76
CA HIS A 102 4.63 -17.16 -4.13
C HIS A 102 3.68 -17.81 -5.14
N LEU A 103 4.06 -17.91 -6.42
CA LEU A 103 3.30 -18.62 -7.44
C LEU A 103 2.87 -20.04 -7.03
N PRO A 104 3.71 -20.85 -6.34
CA PRO A 104 3.29 -22.17 -5.87
C PRO A 104 2.09 -22.15 -4.91
N ASN A 105 1.84 -21.03 -4.21
CA ASN A 105 0.73 -20.86 -3.28
C ASN A 105 -0.54 -20.29 -3.94
N TYR A 106 -0.53 -20.06 -5.27
CA TYR A 106 -1.61 -19.34 -5.94
C TYR A 106 -2.97 -20.04 -5.81
N ASN A 107 -3.03 -21.36 -5.98
CA ASN A 107 -4.29 -22.11 -5.86
C ASN A 107 -4.83 -22.08 -4.42
N GLU A 108 -3.95 -22.24 -3.42
CA GLU A 108 -4.31 -22.14 -2.00
C GLU A 108 -4.87 -20.73 -1.67
N TYR A 109 -4.26 -19.69 -2.23
CA TYR A 109 -4.77 -18.33 -2.11
C TYR A 109 -6.17 -18.16 -2.73
N LEU A 110 -6.42 -18.75 -3.90
CA LEU A 110 -7.75 -18.69 -4.53
C LEU A 110 -8.81 -19.41 -3.70
N ASP A 111 -8.49 -20.60 -3.20
CA ASP A 111 -9.38 -21.38 -2.33
C ASP A 111 -9.73 -20.61 -1.06
N LEU A 112 -8.77 -19.83 -0.54
CA LEU A 112 -8.99 -18.97 0.62
C LEU A 112 -9.82 -17.72 0.27
N VAL A 113 -9.47 -16.97 -0.77
CA VAL A 113 -10.00 -15.61 -1.00
C VAL A 113 -11.33 -15.59 -1.73
N LEU A 114 -11.56 -16.50 -2.69
CA LEU A 114 -12.81 -16.52 -3.47
C LEU A 114 -14.07 -16.65 -2.60
N PRO A 115 -14.13 -17.51 -1.56
CA PRO A 115 -15.26 -17.54 -0.64
C PRO A 115 -15.51 -16.22 0.06
N TYR A 116 -14.47 -15.49 0.46
CA TYR A 116 -14.61 -14.20 1.15
C TYR A 116 -15.12 -13.11 0.21
N ILE A 117 -14.70 -13.12 -1.06
CA ILE A 117 -15.26 -12.23 -2.08
C ILE A 117 -16.74 -12.52 -2.30
N ARG A 118 -17.12 -13.80 -2.49
CA ARG A 118 -18.52 -14.21 -2.69
C ARG A 118 -19.40 -13.86 -1.49
N GLN A 119 -18.84 -13.89 -0.28
CA GLN A 119 -19.52 -13.50 0.96
C GLN A 119 -19.53 -11.99 1.21
N GLY A 120 -18.92 -11.18 0.35
CA GLY A 120 -18.79 -9.73 0.55
C GLY A 120 -17.88 -9.32 1.71
N LYS A 121 -17.06 -10.25 2.24
CA LYS A 121 -16.07 -9.98 3.30
C LYS A 121 -14.80 -9.34 2.75
N ILE A 122 -14.48 -9.63 1.49
CA ILE A 122 -13.46 -8.90 0.72
C ILE A 122 -14.20 -8.14 -0.37
N VAL A 123 -14.06 -6.82 -0.33
CA VAL A 123 -14.60 -5.92 -1.34
C VAL A 123 -13.47 -5.44 -2.24
N TYR A 124 -13.76 -5.30 -3.53
CA TYR A 124 -12.81 -4.77 -4.52
C TYR A 124 -13.46 -3.60 -5.26
N ALA A 125 -12.62 -2.69 -5.72
CA ALA A 125 -13.02 -1.55 -6.54
C ALA A 125 -12.20 -1.56 -7.82
N GLU A 126 -12.86 -1.24 -8.92
CA GLU A 126 -12.27 -1.20 -10.26
C GLU A 126 -12.54 0.17 -10.88
N ASP A 127 -11.55 0.65 -11.61
CA ASP A 127 -11.64 1.84 -12.45
C ASP A 127 -11.53 1.37 -13.91
N ILE A 128 -12.64 1.38 -14.63
CA ILE A 128 -12.75 0.73 -15.94
C ILE A 128 -12.79 1.78 -17.04
N ALA A 129 -11.70 1.86 -17.82
CA ALA A 129 -11.66 2.70 -19.02
C ALA A 129 -12.11 1.89 -20.26
N GLN A 130 -12.86 2.54 -21.15
CA GLN A 130 -13.46 1.88 -22.32
C GLN A 130 -12.58 1.99 -23.56
N GLY A 131 -12.33 0.85 -24.21
CA GLY A 131 -11.57 0.76 -25.45
C GLY A 131 -10.06 0.87 -25.26
N LEU A 132 -9.30 0.23 -26.16
CA LEU A 132 -7.85 0.23 -26.12
C LEU A 132 -7.25 1.63 -26.25
N ASP A 133 -7.90 2.52 -27.00
CA ASP A 133 -7.49 3.91 -27.19
C ASP A 133 -7.42 4.70 -25.88
N SER A 134 -8.17 4.29 -24.85
CA SER A 134 -8.14 4.90 -23.52
C SER A 134 -6.90 4.49 -22.71
N ALA A 135 -6.20 3.42 -23.08
CA ALA A 135 -5.12 2.85 -22.28
C ALA A 135 -3.98 3.83 -21.96
N PRO A 136 -3.47 4.67 -22.89
CA PRO A 136 -2.45 5.66 -22.57
C PRO A 136 -2.93 6.67 -21.52
N SER A 137 -4.15 7.17 -21.66
CA SER A 137 -4.71 8.16 -20.72
C SER A 137 -4.96 7.57 -19.33
N ALA A 138 -5.41 6.31 -19.26
CA ALA A 138 -5.61 5.55 -18.03
C ALA A 138 -4.27 5.29 -17.32
N LEU A 139 -3.21 4.96 -18.07
CA LEU A 139 -1.87 4.77 -17.52
C LEU A 139 -1.31 6.06 -16.92
N VAL A 140 -1.45 7.20 -17.61
CA VAL A 140 -1.08 8.51 -17.04
C VAL A 140 -1.93 8.83 -15.81
N GLY A 141 -3.22 8.46 -15.83
CA GLY A 141 -4.13 8.58 -14.69
C GLY A 141 -3.64 7.84 -13.45
N LEU A 142 -3.22 6.58 -13.63
CA LEU A 142 -2.67 5.74 -12.56
C LEU A 142 -1.46 6.40 -11.89
N PHE A 143 -0.49 6.86 -12.68
CA PHE A 143 0.72 7.51 -12.15
C PHE A 143 0.47 8.91 -11.58
N ALA A 144 -0.62 9.57 -11.98
CA ALA A 144 -1.08 10.81 -11.39
C ALA A 144 -1.99 10.60 -10.15
N GLY A 145 -2.21 9.34 -9.72
CA GLY A 145 -3.05 9.00 -8.58
C GLY A 145 -4.53 9.32 -8.78
N ARG A 146 -5.01 9.33 -10.04
CA ARG A 146 -6.41 9.65 -10.37
C ARG A 146 -7.35 8.43 -10.33
N ASN A 147 -6.80 7.21 -10.40
CA ASN A 147 -7.61 6.00 -10.41
C ASN A 147 -8.18 5.68 -9.03
N VAL A 148 -9.36 5.07 -9.00
CA VAL A 148 -9.97 4.54 -7.76
C VAL A 148 -10.07 3.02 -7.85
N GLY A 149 -9.20 2.32 -7.13
CA GLY A 149 -9.12 0.86 -7.19
C GLY A 149 -8.27 0.39 -8.38
N LYS A 150 -8.52 -0.84 -8.85
CA LYS A 150 -7.74 -1.46 -9.91
C LYS A 150 -8.10 -0.85 -11.27
N GLN A 151 -7.14 -0.20 -11.94
CA GLN A 151 -7.33 0.26 -13.32
C GLN A 151 -7.44 -0.95 -14.27
N LEU A 152 -8.51 -0.97 -15.06
CA LEU A 152 -8.80 -1.95 -16.09
C LEU A 152 -9.13 -1.26 -17.42
N ILE A 153 -8.88 -1.95 -18.52
CA ILE A 153 -9.32 -1.55 -19.87
C ILE A 153 -10.35 -2.57 -20.34
N HIS A 154 -11.56 -2.09 -20.61
CA HIS A 154 -12.62 -2.91 -21.19
C HIS A 154 -12.50 -2.90 -22.72
N LEU A 155 -12.33 -4.08 -23.31
CA LEU A 155 -12.13 -4.22 -24.77
C LEU A 155 -13.44 -4.54 -25.51
N SER A 156 -14.24 -5.44 -24.96
CA SER A 156 -15.51 -5.89 -25.54
C SER A 156 -16.33 -6.60 -24.48
N ASP A 157 -17.65 -6.45 -24.56
CA ASP A 157 -18.56 -7.38 -23.89
C ASP A 157 -18.50 -8.72 -24.63
N ASN A 158 -18.28 -9.80 -23.88
CA ASN A 158 -18.28 -11.16 -24.40
C ASN A 158 -19.69 -11.60 -24.82
#